data_AF-A0A953KUN0-F1
#
_entry.id   AF-A0A953KUN0-F1
#
_cell.length_a   1.000
_cell.length_b   1.000
_cell.length_c   1.000
_cell.angle_alpha   90.00
_cell.angle_beta   90.00
_cell.angle_gamma   90.00
#
_symmetry.space_group_name_H-M   'P 1'
#
loop_
_entity.id
_entity.type
_entity.pdbx_description
1 polymer ?
#
loop_
_entity_poly.entity_id
_entity_poly.type
_entity_poly.pdbx_seq_one_letter_code
_entity_poly.pdbx_strand_id
1 'polypeptide(L)'
;MNPALLEESLQVWSQQMRRLAGLIRKHTGACQLEPMHEALHALLGISGSAGAVALPLFIKQQVYPAVAAGAWPSQPQWLETIEQLNTQTLQAIEAYQQKAFNSHKNLQ
;
A
#
# COMPACT_ATOMS: atom_id res chain seq x y z
N MET A 1 8.14 -18.74 -9.45
CA MET A 1 7.18 -17.72 -9.94
C MET A 1 7.51 -17.43 -11.39
N ASN A 2 6.51 -17.35 -12.27
CA ASN A 2 6.73 -16.97 -13.68
C ASN A 2 7.10 -15.46 -13.74
N PRO A 3 8.23 -15.07 -14.35
CA PRO A 3 8.67 -13.67 -14.43
C PRO A 3 7.64 -12.72 -15.02
N ALA A 4 6.90 -13.15 -16.05
CA ALA A 4 5.85 -12.34 -16.67
C ALA A 4 4.67 -12.11 -15.73
N LEU A 5 4.25 -13.15 -14.98
CA LEU A 5 3.20 -13.02 -13.97
C LEU A 5 3.64 -12.12 -12.81
N LEU A 6 4.93 -12.12 -12.45
CA LEU A 6 5.46 -11.20 -11.44
C LEU A 6 5.42 -9.75 -11.92
N GLU A 7 5.87 -9.48 -13.16
CA GLU A 7 5.85 -8.13 -13.73
C GLU A 7 4.43 -7.55 -13.75
N GLU A 8 3.45 -8.33 -14.25
CA GLU A 8 2.03 -7.97 -14.25
C GLU A 8 1.50 -7.73 -12.82
N SER A 9 1.81 -8.64 -11.90
CA SER A 9 1.36 -8.52 -10.50
C SER A 9 1.88 -7.24 -9.84
N LEU A 10 3.16 -6.90 -10.06
CA LEU A 10 3.76 -5.68 -9.50
C LEU A 10 3.11 -4.40 -10.05
N GLN A 11 2.70 -4.39 -11.32
CA GLN A 11 1.95 -3.27 -11.90
C GLN A 11 0.57 -3.14 -11.25
N VAL A 12 -0.17 -4.26 -11.15
CA VAL A 12 -1.50 -4.30 -10.54
C VAL A 12 -1.45 -3.87 -9.08
N TRP A 13 -0.51 -4.41 -8.29
CA TRP A 13 -0.36 -4.07 -6.88
C TRP A 13 -0.02 -2.59 -6.70
N SER A 14 0.92 -2.05 -7.49
CA SER A 14 1.29 -0.63 -7.43
C SER A 14 0.11 0.30 -7.72
N GLN A 15 -0.70 -0.03 -8.73
CA GLN A 15 -1.88 0.76 -9.07
C GLN A 15 -2.93 0.74 -7.95
N GLN A 16 -3.20 -0.45 -7.40
CA GLN A 16 -4.17 -0.62 -6.31
C GLN A 16 -3.68 0.08 -5.03
N MET A 17 -2.40 -0.02 -4.68
CA MET A 17 -1.82 0.69 -3.54
C MET A 17 -1.98 2.22 -3.63
N ARG A 18 -1.75 2.81 -4.82
CA ARG A 18 -2.00 4.25 -5.06
C ARG A 18 -3.48 4.60 -4.87
N ARG A 19 -4.38 3.81 -5.45
CA ARG A 19 -5.84 4.01 -5.34
C ARG A 19 -6.30 3.95 -3.88
N LEU A 20 -5.87 2.92 -3.15
CA LEU A 20 -6.30 2.68 -1.77
C LEU A 20 -5.79 3.76 -0.82
N ALA A 21 -4.54 4.20 -0.95
CA ALA A 21 -4.03 5.34 -0.19
C ALA A 21 -4.85 6.62 -0.43
N GLY A 22 -5.25 6.88 -1.69
CA GLY A 22 -6.13 7.99 -2.03
C GLY A 22 -7.53 7.87 -1.42
N LEU A 23 -8.10 6.65 -1.38
CA LEU A 23 -9.39 6.39 -0.72
C LEU A 23 -9.31 6.60 0.80
N ILE A 24 -8.25 6.14 1.45
CA ILE A 24 -8.04 6.36 2.89
C ILE A 24 -8.01 7.87 3.20
N ARG A 25 -7.22 8.66 2.46
CA ARG A 25 -7.20 10.12 2.63
C ARG A 25 -8.59 10.74 2.42
N LYS A 26 -9.27 10.37 1.34
CA LYS A 26 -10.61 10.89 1.00
C LYS A 26 -11.61 10.61 2.12
N HIS A 27 -11.72 9.35 2.56
CA HIS A 27 -12.70 8.96 3.57
C HIS A 27 -12.35 9.51 4.96
N THR A 28 -11.06 9.68 5.27
CA THR A 28 -10.62 10.37 6.48
C THR A 28 -11.07 11.83 6.49
N GLY A 29 -10.84 12.57 5.38
CA GLY A 29 -11.27 13.96 5.26
C GLY A 29 -12.79 14.15 5.26
N ALA A 30 -13.54 13.14 4.83
CA ALA A 30 -15.00 13.12 4.88
C ALA A 30 -15.57 12.54 6.19
N CYS A 31 -14.73 12.18 7.16
CA CYS A 31 -15.12 11.52 8.42
C CYS A 31 -15.95 10.24 8.23
N GLN A 32 -15.69 9.48 7.17
CA GLN A 32 -16.39 8.23 6.85
C GLN A 32 -15.58 7.01 7.32
N LEU A 33 -15.84 6.54 8.54
CA LEU A 33 -15.02 5.49 9.16
C LEU A 33 -15.12 4.13 8.45
N GLU A 34 -16.32 3.69 8.11
CA GLU A 34 -16.54 2.37 7.48
C GLU A 34 -15.84 2.22 6.12
N PRO A 35 -16.03 3.13 5.13
CA PRO A 35 -15.29 3.00 3.87
C PRO A 35 -13.78 3.30 4.02
N MET A 36 -13.37 4.06 5.06
CA MET A 36 -11.94 4.17 5.40
C MET A 36 -11.39 2.83 5.88
N HIS A 37 -12.11 2.11 6.75
CA HIS A 37 -11.75 0.79 7.24
C HIS A 37 -11.58 -0.21 6.09
N GLU A 38 -12.53 -0.28 5.16
CA GLU A 38 -12.43 -1.18 4.00
C GLU A 38 -11.18 -0.89 3.16
N ALA A 39 -10.91 0.39 2.88
CA ALA A 39 -9.72 0.79 2.14
C ALA A 39 -8.42 0.46 2.89
N LEU A 40 -8.41 0.64 4.22
CA LEU A 40 -7.28 0.30 5.09
C LEU A 40 -7.01 -1.22 5.12
N HIS A 41 -8.07 -2.02 5.25
CA HIS A 41 -7.99 -3.48 5.23
C HIS A 41 -7.42 -3.98 3.89
N ALA A 42 -7.91 -3.45 2.77
CA ALA A 42 -7.41 -3.78 1.45
C ALA A 42 -5.94 -3.36 1.27
N LEU A 43 -5.54 -2.18 1.77
CA LEU A 43 -4.15 -1.71 1.70
C LEU A 43 -3.22 -2.60 2.52
N LEU A 44 -3.63 -3.02 3.72
CA LEU A 44 -2.90 -3.97 4.54
C LEU A 44 -2.65 -5.29 3.79
N GLY A 45 -3.70 -5.85 3.17
CA GLY A 45 -3.60 -7.09 2.42
C GLY A 45 -2.67 -6.99 1.22
N ILE A 46 -2.90 -6.00 0.34
CA ILE A 46 -2.16 -5.90 -0.91
C ILE A 46 -0.69 -5.51 -0.72
N SER A 47 -0.39 -4.66 0.27
CA SER A 47 1.00 -4.30 0.58
C SER A 47 1.77 -5.52 1.13
N GLY A 48 1.12 -6.38 1.93
CA GLY A 48 1.67 -7.66 2.35
C GLY A 48 1.93 -8.61 1.17
N SER A 49 0.97 -8.75 0.25
CA SER A 49 1.13 -9.56 -0.97
C SER A 49 2.25 -9.05 -1.89
N ALA A 50 2.47 -7.73 -1.94
CA ALA A 50 3.56 -7.11 -2.67
C ALA A 50 4.93 -7.25 -2.00
N GLY A 51 5.01 -7.88 -0.82
CA GLY A 51 6.25 -8.10 -0.08
C GLY A 51 6.71 -6.89 0.75
N ALA A 52 5.86 -5.88 0.94
CA ALA A 52 6.16 -4.76 1.82
C ALA A 52 6.21 -5.23 3.28
N VAL A 53 7.08 -4.62 4.08
CA VAL A 53 7.24 -4.95 5.51
C VAL A 53 6.73 -3.80 6.38
N ALA A 54 7.26 -2.60 6.19
CA ALA A 54 6.99 -1.47 7.08
C ALA A 54 5.52 -1.00 7.04
N LEU A 55 4.93 -0.86 5.85
CA LEU A 55 3.55 -0.42 5.67
C LEU A 55 2.52 -1.37 6.34
N PRO A 56 2.48 -2.68 6.02
CA PRO A 56 1.50 -3.57 6.63
C PRO A 56 1.72 -3.72 8.15
N LEU A 57 2.98 -3.69 8.64
CA LEU A 57 3.25 -3.71 10.08
C LEU A 57 2.71 -2.46 10.78
N PHE A 58 2.96 -1.27 10.23
CA PHE A 58 2.46 -0.02 10.79
C PHE A 58 0.93 -0.02 10.85
N ILE A 59 0.26 -0.38 9.74
CA ILE A 59 -1.20 -0.46 9.70
C ILE A 59 -1.70 -1.45 10.77
N LYS A 60 -1.15 -2.67 10.81
CA LYS A 60 -1.60 -3.73 11.72
C LYS A 60 -1.43 -3.36 13.20
N GLN A 61 -0.35 -2.67 13.55
CA GLN A 61 -0.01 -2.39 14.95
C GLN A 61 -0.56 -1.06 15.45
N GLN A 62 -0.56 -0.02 14.61
CA GLN A 62 -0.78 1.36 15.04
C GLN A 62 -2.16 1.91 14.63
N VAL A 63 -2.81 1.32 13.63
CA VAL A 63 -4.01 1.91 13.00
C VAL A 63 -5.21 0.96 13.09
N TYR A 64 -5.02 -0.28 12.63
CA TYR A 64 -6.07 -1.27 12.48
C TYR A 64 -6.84 -1.60 13.78
N PRO A 65 -6.21 -1.70 14.97
CA PRO A 65 -6.94 -2.04 16.20
C PRO A 65 -8.04 -1.03 16.56
N ALA A 66 -7.78 0.27 16.40
CA ALA A 66 -8.77 1.31 16.67
C ALA A 66 -9.92 1.25 15.66
N VAL A 67 -9.58 1.14 14.37
CA VAL A 67 -10.55 1.14 13.28
C VAL A 67 -11.45 -0.10 13.33
N ALA A 68 -10.89 -1.26 13.65
CA ALA A 68 -11.65 -2.49 13.88
C ALA A 68 -12.60 -2.39 15.08
N ALA A 69 -12.29 -1.55 16.07
CA ALA A 69 -13.14 -1.24 17.21
C ALA A 69 -14.17 -0.13 16.93
N GLY A 70 -14.26 0.38 15.70
CA GLY A 70 -15.18 1.45 15.34
C GLY A 70 -14.71 2.85 15.79
N ALA A 71 -13.40 3.03 16.02
CA ALA A 71 -12.81 4.30 16.42
C ALA A 71 -11.76 4.80 15.42
N TRP A 72 -11.54 6.12 15.40
CA TRP A 72 -10.43 6.70 14.65
C TRP A 72 -9.08 6.40 15.34
N PRO A 73 -7.98 6.24 14.58
CA PRO A 73 -6.67 5.99 15.16
C PRO A 73 -6.19 7.15 16.04
N SER A 74 -5.65 6.83 17.23
CA SER A 74 -5.08 7.81 18.16
C SER A 74 -3.61 8.12 17.90
N GLN A 75 -2.92 7.28 17.13
CA GLN A 75 -1.52 7.49 16.75
C GLN A 75 -1.38 8.82 16.01
N PRO A 76 -0.56 9.78 16.49
CA PRO A 76 -0.36 11.04 15.77
C PRO A 76 0.19 10.79 14.37
N GLN A 77 -0.28 11.59 13.41
CA GLN A 77 0.20 11.59 12.02
C GLN A 77 0.11 10.22 11.32
N TRP A 78 -0.85 9.38 11.75
CA TRP A 78 -1.00 8.03 11.22
C TRP A 78 -1.29 8.03 9.71
N LEU A 79 -2.04 9.02 9.22
CA LEU A 79 -2.39 9.13 7.80
C LEU A 79 -1.16 9.48 6.96
N GLU A 80 -0.41 10.50 7.39
CA GLU A 80 0.84 10.93 6.76
C GLU A 80 1.87 9.80 6.75
N THR A 81 1.94 9.03 7.84
CA THR A 81 2.83 7.87 7.95
C THR A 81 2.45 6.77 6.96
N ILE A 82 1.16 6.46 6.80
CA ILE A 82 0.68 5.51 5.77
C ILE A 82 1.08 6.00 4.37
N GLU A 83 0.85 7.29 4.07
CA GLU A 83 1.16 7.88 2.76
C GLU A 83 2.66 7.82 2.44
N GLN A 84 3.50 8.12 3.42
CA GLN A 84 4.95 8.03 3.31
C GLN A 84 5.40 6.59 3.06
N LEU A 85 4.97 5.64 3.90
CA LEU A 85 5.35 4.22 3.77
C LEU A 85 4.84 3.61 2.46
N ASN A 86 3.66 4.01 2.00
CA ASN A 86 3.12 3.61 0.70
C ASN A 86 3.97 4.16 -0.45
N THR A 87 4.37 5.43 -0.39
CA THR A 87 5.24 6.05 -1.39
C THR A 87 6.60 5.33 -1.47
N GLN A 88 7.22 5.06 -0.33
CA GLN A 88 8.49 4.32 -0.26
C GLN A 88 8.35 2.90 -0.83
N THR A 89 7.23 2.23 -0.55
CA THR A 89 6.97 0.89 -1.09
C THR A 89 6.82 0.93 -2.61
N LEU A 90 6.09 1.89 -3.15
CA LEU A 90 5.92 2.07 -4.59
C LEU A 90 7.24 2.36 -5.30
N GLN A 91 8.09 3.20 -4.71
CA GLN A 91 9.44 3.48 -5.22
C GLN A 91 10.33 2.23 -5.23
N ALA A 92 10.24 1.39 -4.19
CA ALA A 92 10.99 0.13 -4.13
C ALA A 92 10.52 -0.86 -5.20
N ILE A 93 9.20 -0.97 -5.43
CA ILE A 93 8.63 -1.80 -6.51
C ILE A 93 9.12 -1.30 -7.88
N GLU A 94 9.07 0.01 -8.13
CA GLU A 94 9.52 0.60 -9.38
C GLU A 94 11.02 0.36 -9.62
N ALA A 95 11.86 0.58 -8.62
CA ALA A 95 13.29 0.32 -8.71
C ALA A 95 13.60 -1.17 -8.99
N TYR A 96 12.85 -2.08 -8.36
CA TYR A 96 12.95 -3.50 -8.65
C TYR A 96 12.54 -3.81 -10.10
N GLN A 97 11.41 -3.27 -10.58
CA GLN A 97 10.94 -3.48 -11.95
C GLN A 97 11.97 -3.00 -12.98
N GLN A 98 12.55 -1.81 -12.77
CA GLN A 98 13.60 -1.28 -13.62
C GLN A 98 14.83 -2.20 -13.65
N LYS A 99 15.26 -2.71 -12.50
CA LYS A 99 16.43 -3.60 -12.42
C LYS A 99 16.15 -4.99 -13.00
N ALA A 100 14.97 -5.54 -12.76
CA ALA A 100 14.64 -6.93 -13.12
C ALA A 100 14.16 -7.08 -14.57
N PHE A 101 13.50 -6.06 -15.14
CA PHE A 101 12.84 -6.18 -16.45
C PHE A 101 13.40 -5.21 -17.52
N ASN A 102 13.98 -4.05 -17.15
CA ASN A 102 14.60 -3.17 -18.15
C ASN A 102 16.01 -3.60 -18.58
N SER A 103 16.69 -4.47 -17.83
CA SER A 103 17.95 -5.09 -18.29
C SER A 103 17.77 -6.01 -19.50
N HIS A 104 16.55 -6.47 -19.79
CA HIS A 104 16.25 -7.33 -20.93
C HIS A 104 15.96 -6.59 -22.24
N LYS A 105 15.81 -5.25 -22.23
CA LYS A 105 15.54 -4.46 -23.45
C LYS A 105 16.79 -3.88 -24.14
N ASN A 106 17.97 -3.89 -23.49
CA ASN A 106 19.21 -3.35 -24.06
C ASN A 106 20.07 -4.39 -24.82
N LEU A 107 19.52 -5.56 -25.14
CA LEU A 107 20.19 -6.64 -25.88
C LEU A 107 19.42 -7.07 -27.14
N GLN A 108 18.50 -6.24 -27.65
CA GLN A 108 17.84 -6.44 -28.94
C GLN A 108 18.19 -5.31 -29.90
#